data_AF-A0A383EUB9-F1
#
_entry.id   AF-A0A383EUB9-F1
#
_cell.length_a   1.000
_cell.length_b   1.000
_cell.length_c   1.000
_cell.angle_alpha   90.00
_cell.angle_beta   90.00
_cell.angle_gamma   90.00
#
_symmetry.space_group_name_H-M   'P 1'
#
loop_
_entity.id
_entity.type
_entity.pdbx_description
1 polymer ?
#
loop_
_entity_poly.entity_id
_entity_poly.type
_entity_poly.pdbx_seq_one_letter_code
_entity_poly.pdbx_strand_id
1 'polypeptide(L)'
;MADCPLVDPDVVDKVISYYSEGNYDFCYLGGEFPIGLDVTVFSYNALKKTWKNTELQSDREHITPYMLRHPELFNIDSIEIFQGLGHHRWVLDYYSDYKLLTEIYDELYDTDKICLTNDILELFDRKPEMAKLNQHIS
;
A
#
# COMPACT_ATOMS: atom_id res chain seq x y z
N MET A 1 -3.33 4.38 3.78
CA MET A 1 -3.72 5.22 4.94
C MET A 1 -3.63 6.69 4.49
N ALA A 2 -3.94 7.68 5.34
CA ALA A 2 -3.96 9.10 4.91
C ALA A 2 -2.56 9.72 4.68
N ASP A 3 -1.53 9.01 5.13
CA ASP A 3 -0.09 9.24 5.00
C ASP A 3 0.52 8.66 3.71
N CYS A 4 -0.31 8.14 2.78
CA CYS A 4 0.10 7.57 1.50
C CYS A 4 -0.32 8.48 0.32
N PRO A 5 0.31 9.66 0.11
CA PRO A 5 -0.16 10.64 -0.87
C PRO A 5 0.07 10.22 -2.33
N LEU A 6 0.82 9.16 -2.60
CA LEU A 6 1.12 8.64 -3.94
C LEU A 6 0.38 7.32 -4.22
N VAL A 7 -0.78 7.10 -3.57
CA VAL A 7 -1.61 5.93 -3.85
C VAL A 7 -1.99 5.87 -5.33
N ASP A 8 -1.82 4.70 -5.93
CA ASP A 8 -2.10 4.48 -7.34
C ASP A 8 -3.50 3.85 -7.52
N PRO A 9 -4.45 4.53 -8.19
CA PRO A 9 -5.79 4.00 -8.40
C PRO A 9 -5.81 2.71 -9.23
N ASP A 10 -4.89 2.51 -10.17
CA ASP A 10 -4.83 1.28 -10.97
C ASP A 10 -4.43 0.08 -10.11
N VAL A 11 -3.58 0.29 -9.10
CA VAL A 11 -3.23 -0.73 -8.11
C VAL A 11 -4.43 -1.06 -7.23
N VAL A 12 -5.15 -0.03 -6.77
CA VAL A 12 -6.39 -0.20 -6.00
C VAL A 12 -7.41 -1.04 -6.77
N ASP A 13 -7.68 -0.68 -8.03
CA ASP A 13 -8.64 -1.38 -8.88
C ASP A 13 -8.24 -2.83 -9.14
N LYS A 14 -6.95 -3.12 -9.32
CA LYS A 14 -6.44 -4.49 -9.47
C LYS A 14 -6.69 -5.34 -8.22
N VAL A 15 -6.44 -4.81 -7.02
CA VAL A 15 -6.67 -5.55 -5.77
C VAL A 15 -8.17 -5.75 -5.52
N ILE A 16 -9.01 -4.77 -5.84
CA ILE A 16 -10.48 -4.89 -5.76
C ILE A 16 -11.00 -5.95 -6.74
N SER A 17 -10.48 -5.95 -7.98
CA SER A 17 -10.87 -6.93 -9.00
C SER A 17 -10.47 -8.34 -8.57
N TYR A 18 -9.24 -8.51 -8.08
CA TYR A 18 -8.75 -9.77 -7.54
C TYR A 18 -9.61 -10.29 -6.38
N TYR A 19 -10.00 -9.39 -5.46
CA TYR A 19 -10.93 -9.72 -4.38
C TYR A 19 -12.28 -10.23 -4.92
N SER A 20 -12.81 -9.56 -5.93
CA SER A 20 -14.16 -9.80 -6.48
C SER A 20 -14.25 -11.07 -7.34
N GLU A 21 -13.14 -11.48 -7.96
CA GLU A 21 -13.05 -12.69 -8.79
C GLU A 21 -12.79 -13.95 -7.96
N GLY A 22 -12.23 -13.79 -6.75
CA GLY A 22 -11.97 -14.88 -5.82
C GLY A 22 -13.09 -15.12 -4.80
N ASN A 23 -12.83 -16.06 -3.89
CA ASN A 23 -13.72 -16.34 -2.76
C ASN A 23 -13.03 -15.95 -1.44
N TYR A 24 -12.57 -14.71 -1.32
CA TYR A 24 -11.72 -14.29 -0.20
C TYR A 24 -12.52 -13.54 0.88
N ASP A 25 -12.14 -13.77 2.14
CA ASP A 25 -12.58 -12.92 3.26
C ASP A 25 -11.72 -11.66 3.36
N PHE A 26 -10.46 -11.77 2.97
CA PHE A 26 -9.43 -10.74 3.06
C PHE A 26 -8.38 -11.00 1.98
N CYS A 27 -8.03 -9.98 1.20
CA CYS A 27 -6.85 -9.99 0.34
C CYS A 27 -6.12 -8.66 0.38
N TYR A 28 -4.86 -8.67 -0.05
CA TYR A 28 -3.99 -7.51 0.00
C TYR A 28 -2.97 -7.53 -1.14
N LEU A 29 -2.37 -6.37 -1.40
CA LEU A 29 -1.19 -6.27 -2.24
C LEU A 29 0.00 -6.92 -1.53
N GLY A 30 0.52 -8.01 -2.11
CA GLY A 30 1.67 -8.75 -1.60
C GLY A 30 2.93 -8.52 -2.44
N GLY A 31 4.03 -9.15 -2.02
CA GLY A 31 5.30 -9.13 -2.73
C GLY A 31 6.15 -7.89 -2.43
N GLU A 32 7.01 -7.53 -3.38
CA GLU A 32 7.97 -6.43 -3.25
C GLU A 32 7.47 -5.18 -3.98
N PHE A 33 6.73 -4.33 -3.27
CA PHE A 33 6.15 -3.08 -3.78
C PHE A 33 6.58 -1.87 -2.92
N PRO A 34 6.50 -0.64 -3.46
CA PRO A 34 6.79 0.57 -2.68
C PRO A 34 5.89 0.68 -1.44
N ILE A 35 6.50 0.88 -0.27
CA ILE A 35 5.73 1.18 0.95
C ILE A 35 4.95 2.47 0.70
N GLY A 36 3.64 2.46 0.95
CA GLY A 36 2.74 3.56 0.60
C GLY A 36 1.76 3.22 -0.52
N LEU A 37 1.98 2.12 -1.27
CA LEU A 37 0.98 1.54 -2.19
C LEU A 37 0.12 0.46 -1.54
N ASP A 38 0.18 0.32 -0.21
CA ASP A 38 -0.54 -0.69 0.54
C ASP A 38 -2.06 -0.61 0.28
N VAL A 39 -2.59 -1.65 -0.36
CA VAL A 39 -4.02 -1.84 -0.56
C VAL A 39 -4.45 -3.13 0.10
N THR A 40 -5.54 -3.06 0.85
CA THR A 40 -6.17 -4.20 1.51
C THR A 40 -7.67 -4.13 1.28
N VAL A 41 -8.27 -5.28 0.94
CA VAL A 41 -9.71 -5.45 0.78
C VAL A 41 -10.18 -6.58 1.69
N PHE A 42 -11.25 -6.36 2.44
CA PHE A 42 -11.84 -7.39 3.30
C PHE A 42 -13.35 -7.24 3.41
N SER A 43 -14.03 -8.36 3.66
CA SER A 43 -15.47 -8.36 3.84
C SER A 43 -15.87 -7.74 5.17
N TYR A 44 -17.09 -7.19 5.21
CA TYR A 44 -17.71 -6.78 6.47
C TYR A 44 -17.80 -7.94 7.48
N ASN A 45 -18.02 -9.17 6.99
CA ASN A 45 -18.08 -10.35 7.86
C ASN A 45 -16.72 -10.66 8.50
N ALA A 46 -15.63 -10.51 7.75
CA ALA A 46 -14.28 -10.64 8.28
C ALA A 46 -14.04 -9.60 9.38
N LEU A 47 -14.34 -8.32 9.12
CA LEU A 47 -14.24 -7.24 10.11
C LEU A 47 -15.05 -7.54 11.38
N LYS A 48 -16.30 -7.96 11.22
CA LYS A 48 -17.20 -8.30 12.34
C LYS A 48 -16.69 -9.50 13.14
N LYS A 49 -16.10 -10.49 12.48
CA LYS A 49 -15.49 -11.65 13.12
C LYS A 49 -14.26 -11.22 13.92
N THR A 50 -13.36 -10.43 13.34
CA THR A 50 -12.21 -9.85 14.06
C THR A 50 -12.65 -9.09 15.31
N TRP A 51 -13.60 -8.16 15.17
CA TRP A 51 -14.08 -7.33 16.28
C TRP A 51 -14.60 -8.13 17.48
N LYS A 52 -15.27 -9.27 17.22
CA LYS A 52 -15.86 -10.14 18.23
C LYS A 52 -14.85 -11.04 18.93
N ASN A 53 -13.77 -11.41 18.26
CA ASN A 53 -12.86 -12.44 18.74
C ASN A 53 -11.51 -11.88 19.23
N THR A 54 -11.16 -10.64 18.91
CA THR A 54 -9.95 -10.01 19.47
C THR A 54 -10.22 -9.35 20.82
N GLU A 55 -9.30 -9.51 21.76
CA GLU A 55 -9.23 -8.75 23.01
C GLU A 55 -8.16 -7.65 22.98
N LEU A 56 -7.28 -7.65 21.96
CA LEU A 56 -6.17 -6.72 21.86
C LEU A 56 -6.63 -5.38 21.29
N GLN A 57 -6.23 -4.28 21.93
CA GLN A 57 -6.51 -2.94 21.43
C GLN A 57 -5.86 -2.67 20.07
N SER A 58 -4.62 -3.13 19.87
CA SER A 58 -3.88 -2.97 18.61
C SER A 58 -4.60 -3.63 17.42
N ASP A 59 -5.31 -4.72 17.65
CA ASP A 59 -6.09 -5.38 16.60
C ASP A 59 -7.36 -4.60 16.26
N ARG A 60 -7.88 -3.79 17.19
CA ARG A 60 -9.03 -2.92 16.91
C ARG A 60 -8.62 -1.66 16.14
N GLU A 61 -7.36 -1.26 16.27
CA GLU A 61 -6.75 -0.14 15.55
C GLU A 61 -6.33 -0.54 14.13
N HIS A 62 -5.62 -1.66 13.99
CA HIS A 62 -5.02 -2.06 12.71
C HIS A 62 -5.74 -3.22 11.99
N ILE A 63 -6.62 -3.96 12.65
CA ILE A 63 -7.58 -4.99 12.15
C ILE A 63 -6.95 -6.16 11.34
N THR A 64 -6.19 -5.88 10.30
CA THR A 64 -5.52 -6.86 9.43
C THR A 64 -4.56 -7.79 10.17
N PRO A 65 -3.81 -7.38 11.23
CA PRO A 65 -2.91 -8.30 11.92
C PRO A 65 -3.64 -9.47 12.57
N TYR A 66 -4.87 -9.26 13.04
CA TYR A 66 -5.68 -10.36 13.59
C TYR A 66 -6.02 -11.38 12.51
N MET A 67 -6.47 -10.92 11.34
CA MET A 67 -6.83 -11.82 10.23
C MET A 67 -5.62 -12.66 9.81
N LEU A 68 -4.47 -12.02 9.60
CA LEU A 68 -3.23 -12.69 9.22
C LEU A 68 -2.72 -13.71 10.25
N ARG A 69 -2.90 -13.46 11.55
CA ARG A 69 -2.53 -14.42 12.60
C ARG A 69 -3.49 -15.60 12.75
N HIS A 70 -4.66 -15.53 12.13
CA HIS A 70 -5.71 -16.53 12.23
C HIS A 70 -6.19 -17.05 10.87
N PRO A 71 -5.30 -17.59 10.01
CA PRO A 71 -5.67 -18.09 8.68
C PRO A 71 -6.67 -19.25 8.74
N GLU A 72 -6.81 -19.94 9.87
CA GLU A 72 -7.85 -20.94 10.10
C GLU A 72 -9.28 -20.35 10.16
N LEU A 73 -9.41 -19.04 10.38
CA LEU A 73 -10.68 -18.35 10.52
C LEU A 73 -11.10 -17.57 9.28
N PHE A 74 -10.20 -17.34 8.32
CA PHE A 74 -10.44 -16.45 7.18
C PHE A 74 -9.87 -17.08 5.91
N ASN A 75 -10.58 -16.95 4.79
CA ASN A 75 -9.95 -17.23 3.50
C ASN A 75 -9.10 -16.02 3.07
N ILE A 76 -7.78 -16.20 3.11
CA ILE A 76 -6.78 -15.15 2.91
C ILE A 76 -5.97 -15.44 1.66
N ASP A 77 -5.77 -14.43 0.83
CA ASP A 77 -4.85 -14.51 -0.31
C ASP A 77 -4.18 -13.15 -0.58
N SER A 78 -3.17 -13.14 -1.43
CA SER A 78 -2.47 -11.90 -1.83
C SER A 78 -2.17 -11.90 -3.32
N ILE A 79 -2.25 -10.73 -3.93
CA ILE A 79 -1.84 -10.52 -5.32
C ILE A 79 -0.50 -9.80 -5.38
N GLU A 80 0.43 -10.32 -6.18
CA GLU A 80 1.69 -9.66 -6.49
C GLU A 80 1.57 -8.95 -7.84
N ILE A 81 1.60 -7.61 -7.82
CA ILE A 81 1.54 -6.77 -9.03
C ILE A 81 2.95 -6.31 -9.45
N PHE A 82 3.85 -6.20 -8.47
CA PHE A 82 5.20 -5.66 -8.62
C PHE A 82 6.24 -6.68 -8.21
N GLN A 83 7.46 -6.50 -8.71
CA GLN A 83 8.64 -7.27 -8.31
C GLN A 83 9.84 -6.31 -8.16
N GLY A 84 10.65 -6.48 -7.12
CA GLY A 84 11.88 -5.70 -6.93
C GLY A 84 11.70 -4.26 -6.46
N LEU A 85 10.48 -3.82 -6.11
CA LEU A 85 10.20 -2.41 -5.75
C LEU A 85 10.08 -2.17 -4.24
N GLY A 86 10.31 -3.20 -3.41
CA GLY A 86 10.22 -3.10 -1.95
C GLY A 86 11.20 -2.13 -1.28
N HIS A 87 12.18 -1.63 -2.03
CA HIS A 87 13.16 -0.66 -1.56
C HIS A 87 12.68 0.81 -1.68
N HIS A 88 11.52 1.04 -2.28
CA HIS A 88 10.90 2.36 -2.36
C HIS A 88 10.01 2.63 -1.16
N ARG A 89 10.06 3.88 -0.67
CA ARG A 89 9.27 4.37 0.47
C ARG A 89 8.54 5.65 0.07
N TRP A 90 7.23 5.59 -0.05
CA TRP A 90 6.33 6.65 -0.57
C TRP A 90 5.25 7.05 0.43
N VAL A 91 5.59 7.00 1.72
CA VAL A 91 4.74 7.44 2.85
C VAL A 91 5.15 8.84 3.31
N LEU A 92 4.43 9.43 4.28
CA LEU A 92 4.71 10.75 4.85
C LEU A 92 4.87 10.67 6.39
N ASP A 93 5.96 10.05 6.87
CA ASP A 93 6.23 9.95 8.32
C ASP A 93 7.39 10.84 8.77
N TYR A 94 8.40 11.00 7.92
CA TYR A 94 9.63 11.74 8.23
C TYR A 94 9.84 12.97 7.35
N TYR A 95 10.74 13.86 7.77
CA TYR A 95 11.06 15.06 6.99
C TYR A 95 11.72 14.74 5.63
N SER A 96 12.50 13.65 5.53
CA SER A 96 13.04 13.16 4.26
C SER A 96 11.97 12.58 3.35
N ASP A 97 10.92 11.97 3.91
CA ASP A 97 9.74 11.55 3.14
C ASP A 97 9.05 12.78 2.53
N TYR A 98 8.79 13.81 3.34
CA TYR A 98 8.23 15.08 2.88
C TYR A 98 9.07 15.71 1.74
N LYS A 99 10.40 15.69 1.86
CA LYS A 99 11.30 16.20 0.81
C LYS A 99 11.15 15.43 -0.50
N LEU A 100 11.20 14.10 -0.43
CA LEU A 100 11.01 13.25 -1.61
C LEU A 100 9.65 13.52 -2.26
N LEU A 101 8.59 13.53 -1.46
CA LEU A 101 7.23 13.79 -1.93
C LEU A 101 7.13 15.16 -2.60
N THR A 102 7.71 16.20 -1.98
CA THR A 102 7.73 17.55 -2.56
C THR A 102 8.40 17.55 -3.93
N GLU A 103 9.57 16.93 -4.08
CA GLU A 103 10.27 16.87 -5.37
C GLU A 103 9.51 16.05 -6.42
N ILE A 104 8.84 14.95 -6.03
CA ILE A 104 8.00 14.17 -6.94
C ILE A 104 6.83 15.02 -7.44
N TYR A 105 6.14 15.72 -6.53
CA TYR A 105 5.03 16.59 -6.90
C TYR A 105 5.49 17.81 -7.73
N ASP A 106 6.65 18.41 -7.43
CA ASP A 106 7.19 19.51 -8.25
C ASP A 106 7.48 19.08 -9.70
N GLU A 107 7.84 17.82 -9.92
CA GLU A 107 8.16 17.29 -11.25
C GLU A 107 6.95 16.72 -12.01
N LEU A 108 5.99 16.11 -11.30
CA LEU A 108 4.91 15.32 -11.92
C LEU A 108 3.52 15.93 -11.73
N TYR A 109 3.34 16.90 -10.84
CA TYR A 109 2.01 17.45 -10.57
C TYR A 109 1.45 18.17 -11.80
N ASP A 110 0.28 17.68 -12.22
CA ASP A 110 -0.52 18.24 -13.31
C ASP A 110 -1.98 18.16 -12.87
N THR A 111 -2.69 19.28 -12.91
CA THR A 111 -4.09 19.34 -12.43
C THR A 111 -5.04 18.45 -13.23
N ASP A 112 -4.66 18.07 -14.45
CA ASP A 112 -5.47 17.25 -15.34
C ASP A 112 -5.06 15.77 -15.34
N LYS A 113 -4.06 15.37 -14.53
CA LYS A 113 -3.54 14.00 -14.49
C LYS A 113 -3.38 13.48 -13.07
N ILE A 114 -3.55 12.17 -12.94
CA ILE A 114 -3.22 11.45 -11.73
C ILE A 114 -1.79 10.94 -11.88
N CYS A 115 -0.96 11.14 -10.84
CA CYS A 115 0.39 10.59 -10.77
C CYS A 115 0.29 9.09 -10.48
N LEU A 116 0.76 8.25 -11.40
CA LEU A 116 0.76 6.80 -11.28
C LEU A 116 2.13 6.28 -10.83
N THR A 117 2.16 5.02 -10.38
CA THR A 117 3.40 4.34 -9.97
C THR A 117 4.45 4.41 -11.08
N ASN A 118 4.05 4.18 -12.34
CA ASN A 118 4.98 4.19 -13.47
C ASN A 118 5.58 5.58 -13.74
N ASP A 119 4.82 6.66 -13.54
CA ASP A 119 5.34 8.03 -13.72
C ASP A 119 6.48 8.31 -12.72
N ILE A 120 6.32 7.82 -11.48
CA ILE A 120 7.33 7.96 -10.42
C ILE A 120 8.56 7.10 -10.72
N LEU A 121 8.37 5.87 -11.19
CA LEU A 121 9.49 4.99 -11.56
C LEU A 121 10.29 5.57 -12.74
N GLU A 122 9.60 6.08 -13.76
CA GLU A 122 10.25 6.78 -14.89
C GLU A 122 10.98 8.05 -14.45
N LEU A 123 10.44 8.78 -13.47
CA LEU A 123 11.14 9.91 -12.85
C LEU A 123 12.43 9.46 -12.16
N PHE A 124 12.41 8.36 -11.41
CA PHE A 124 13.61 7.83 -10.75
C PHE A 124 14.63 7.28 -11.73
N ASP A 125 14.22 6.70 -12.85
CA ASP A 125 15.15 6.31 -13.92
C ASP A 125 15.87 7.53 -14.51
N ARG A 126 15.17 8.66 -14.62
CA ARG A 126 15.74 9.94 -15.09
C ARG A 126 16.55 10.68 -14.02
N LYS A 127 16.17 10.55 -12.75
CA LYS A 127 16.75 11.23 -11.59
C LYS A 127 17.00 10.25 -10.42
N PRO A 128 17.99 9.33 -10.54
CA PRO A 128 18.20 8.26 -9.56
C PRO A 128 18.61 8.74 -8.16
N GLU A 129 19.06 9.99 -8.03
CA GLU A 129 19.35 10.64 -6.75
C GLU A 129 18.10 10.85 -5.90
N MET A 130 16.94 11.09 -6.52
CA MET A 130 15.69 11.33 -5.80
C MET A 130 15.28 10.09 -5.01
N ALA A 131 15.38 8.90 -5.62
CA ALA A 131 15.03 7.63 -4.97
C ALA A 131 15.81 7.39 -3.67
N LYS A 132 16.95 8.07 -3.46
CA LYS A 132 17.83 7.91 -2.28
C LYS A 132 17.48 8.84 -1.12
N LEU A 133 16.60 9.83 -1.32
CA LEU A 133 16.32 10.89 -0.35
C LEU A 133 15.83 10.35 1.00
N ASN A 134 15.08 9.26 1.01
CA ASN A 134 14.56 8.62 2.22
C ASN A 134 14.95 7.15 2.38
N GLN A 135 15.80 6.59 1.51
CA GLN A 135 16.26 5.19 1.58
C GLN A 135 17.05 4.83 2.85
N HIS A 136 17.55 5.83 3.60
CA HIS A 136 18.27 5.61 4.84
C HIS A 136 17.33 5.38 6.04
N ILE A 137 16.03 5.58 5.87
CA ILE A 137 15.02 5.30 6.89
C ILE A 137 14.71 3.81 6.86
N SER A 138 14.76 3.18 8.03
CA SER A 138 14.43 1.77 8.24
C SER A 138 12.93 1.54 8.34
#